data_AF-A0A9D6UMR4-F1
#
_entry.id   AF-A0A9D6UMR4-F1
#
_cell.length_a   1.000
_cell.length_b   1.000
_cell.length_c   1.000
_cell.angle_alpha   90.00
_cell.angle_beta   90.00
_cell.angle_gamma   90.00
#
_symmetry.space_group_name_H-M   'P 1'
#
loop_
_entity.id
_entity.type
_entity.pdbx_description
1 polymer ?
#
loop_
_entity_poly.entity_id
_entity_poly.type
_entity_poly.pdbx_seq_one_letter_code
_entity_poly.pdbx_strand_id
1 'polypeptide(L)'
;MKNNRWYGTPPVLLLLFTGASTTTMAQQPLVAKDVIKWASKGPKNPSLDDHKGDLTYDDAAKKLSFASGKQSFETSYDEVRRIVLDEATHMRPRRMGLSQIGEQVKRVHGDYWMYMEHAGPGGTLAKVMLQIPRECATEVLEKTKKIFADRVVVTDVRVGVLVNQKTLKDIGSKHTFQLAEQKNHPLPELKPDKALIVVVYPLYKAGDGSLLFSKIKTHKAGETFASQAKIHANDEVVLVNKVGTYGFAYLAPGDYQLAVQASGIQASVLQTKLESGKAYYFLEDDYSGSFNPGFEVQLSQHSPELVMHKLGEAYLSIWTRKPNKSK
;
A
#
# COMPACT_ATOMS: atom_id res chain seq x y z
N MET A 1 -48.94 16.11 77.99
CA MET A 1 -49.00 15.44 76.67
C MET A 1 -49.13 16.51 75.59
N LYS A 2 -48.17 16.52 74.63
CA LYS A 2 -48.17 17.10 73.26
C LYS A 2 -48.53 18.60 73.11
N ASN A 3 -47.57 19.52 72.94
CA ASN A 3 -46.79 19.92 71.74
C ASN A 3 -47.60 20.46 70.54
N ASN A 4 -47.37 21.73 70.19
CA ASN A 4 -47.13 22.29 68.84
C ASN A 4 -47.16 23.84 68.91
N ARG A 5 -46.44 24.64 68.12
CA ARG A 5 -45.23 24.54 67.28
C ARG A 5 -44.93 26.00 66.87
N TRP A 6 -43.68 26.42 66.94
CA TRP A 6 -43.19 27.73 66.49
C TRP A 6 -42.96 27.74 64.96
N TYR A 7 -43.19 28.89 64.32
CA TYR A 7 -42.72 29.20 62.95
C TYR A 7 -41.48 30.08 63.04
N GLY A 8 -40.38 29.66 62.42
CA GLY A 8 -39.19 30.46 62.19
C GLY A 8 -38.72 30.25 60.74
N THR A 9 -38.62 31.35 60.00
CA THR A 9 -38.06 31.44 58.64
C THR A 9 -36.55 31.18 58.64
N PRO A 10 -35.98 30.46 57.64
CA PRO A 10 -34.53 30.31 57.50
C PRO A 10 -33.90 31.46 56.67
N PRO A 11 -32.59 31.71 56.80
CA PRO A 11 -31.88 32.73 56.06
C PRO A 11 -31.43 32.25 54.66
N VAL A 12 -31.30 33.21 53.75
CA VAL A 12 -30.84 33.06 52.37
C VAL A 12 -29.32 32.83 52.33
N LEU A 13 -28.91 31.73 51.70
CA LEU A 13 -27.50 31.37 51.47
C LEU A 13 -27.02 32.00 50.14
N LEU A 14 -26.06 32.92 50.21
CA LEU A 14 -25.43 33.55 49.05
C LEU A 14 -24.27 32.65 48.56
N LEU A 15 -24.47 31.94 47.44
CA LEU A 15 -23.41 31.16 46.77
C LEU A 15 -22.61 32.07 45.83
N LEU A 16 -21.35 32.33 46.18
CA LEU A 16 -20.35 32.95 45.30
C LEU A 16 -19.89 31.90 44.28
N PHE A 17 -20.22 32.10 43.00
CA PHE A 17 -19.65 31.33 41.90
C PHE A 17 -18.19 31.77 41.68
N THR A 18 -17.24 30.92 42.07
CA THR A 18 -15.85 31.03 41.63
C THR A 18 -15.77 30.64 40.15
N GLY A 19 -15.18 31.51 39.33
CA GLY A 19 -15.01 31.28 37.90
C GLY A 19 -14.18 30.04 37.65
N ALA A 20 -14.79 29.04 37.02
CA ALA A 20 -14.08 27.89 36.47
C ALA A 20 -13.16 28.40 35.36
N SER A 21 -11.86 28.44 35.65
CA SER A 21 -10.83 28.55 34.63
C SER A 21 -10.95 27.30 33.76
N THR A 22 -11.40 27.46 32.52
CA THR A 22 -11.34 26.40 31.51
C THR A 22 -9.87 26.16 31.17
N THR A 23 -9.18 25.36 31.98
CA THR A 23 -7.96 24.70 31.56
C THR A 23 -8.34 23.77 30.43
N THR A 24 -8.10 24.21 29.20
CA THR A 24 -8.11 23.35 28.02
C THR A 24 -7.11 22.24 28.31
N MET A 25 -7.61 21.04 28.66
CA MET A 25 -6.72 19.88 28.81
C MET A 25 -6.02 19.70 27.48
N ALA A 26 -4.70 19.92 27.46
CA ALA A 26 -3.88 19.66 26.28
C ALA A 26 -4.13 18.21 25.89
N GLN A 27 -4.69 18.00 24.69
CA GLN A 27 -5.03 16.68 24.21
C GLN A 27 -3.71 15.88 24.11
N GLN A 28 -3.64 14.74 24.80
CA GLN A 28 -2.43 13.92 24.79
C GLN A 28 -2.03 13.57 23.35
N PRO A 29 -0.72 13.55 23.02
CA PRO A 29 -0.26 13.15 21.71
C PRO A 29 -0.78 11.76 21.33
N LEU A 30 -1.18 11.58 20.06
CA LEU A 30 -1.45 10.24 19.54
C LEU A 30 -0.10 9.61 19.19
N VAL A 31 0.18 8.42 19.74
CA VAL A 31 1.38 7.64 19.43
C VAL A 31 0.97 6.31 18.82
N ALA A 32 1.14 6.18 17.51
CA ALA A 32 0.94 4.97 16.75
C ALA A 32 2.22 4.14 16.74
N LYS A 33 2.19 3.02 17.47
CA LYS A 33 3.32 2.10 17.58
C LYS A 33 3.44 1.20 16.36
N ASP A 34 4.63 0.63 16.20
CA ASP A 34 4.93 -0.42 15.23
C ASP A 34 4.71 -0.01 13.77
N VAL A 35 4.72 1.30 13.50
CA VAL A 35 4.67 1.86 12.14
C VAL A 35 5.97 1.54 11.43
N ILE A 36 5.86 1.11 10.17
CA ILE A 36 7.03 0.77 9.35
C ILE A 36 7.24 1.86 8.33
N LYS A 37 8.40 2.52 8.37
CA LYS A 37 8.85 3.38 7.28
C LYS A 37 9.62 2.55 6.27
N TRP A 38 9.27 2.68 5.00
CA TRP A 38 9.96 2.02 3.91
C TRP A 38 10.87 3.01 3.17
N ALA A 39 12.17 2.77 3.19
CA ALA A 39 13.19 3.69 2.65
C ALA A 39 14.04 3.02 1.56
N SER A 40 14.33 3.75 0.49
CA SER A 40 15.23 3.27 -0.58
C SER A 40 16.67 3.16 -0.10
N LYS A 41 17.34 2.06 -0.46
CA LYS A 41 18.79 1.89 -0.32
C LYS A 41 19.60 2.77 -1.26
N GLY A 42 18.94 3.52 -2.13
CA GLY A 42 19.54 4.47 -3.06
C GLY A 42 19.65 3.93 -4.49
N PRO A 43 20.17 4.75 -5.42
CA PRO A 43 20.07 4.48 -6.85
C PRO A 43 20.83 3.24 -7.33
N LYS A 44 21.82 2.78 -6.55
CA LYS A 44 22.59 1.55 -6.85
C LYS A 44 21.90 0.27 -6.37
N ASN A 45 20.92 0.38 -5.48
CA ASN A 45 20.16 -0.75 -4.95
C ASN A 45 18.70 -0.32 -4.78
N PRO A 46 17.81 -0.67 -5.73
CA PRO A 46 16.43 -0.18 -5.76
C PRO A 46 15.59 -0.75 -4.61
N SER A 47 16.07 -1.80 -3.92
CA SER A 47 15.29 -2.40 -2.85
C SER A 47 15.08 -1.48 -1.64
N LEU A 48 13.92 -1.58 -1.01
CA LEU A 48 13.64 -0.90 0.25
C LEU A 48 14.23 -1.64 1.47
N ASP A 49 14.50 -0.86 2.52
CA ASP A 49 14.60 -1.30 3.91
C ASP A 49 13.36 -0.88 4.69
N ASP A 50 12.95 -1.74 5.61
CA ASP A 50 11.92 -1.48 6.60
C ASP A 50 12.55 -0.94 7.89
N HIS A 51 11.95 0.12 8.41
CA HIS A 51 12.36 0.73 9.67
C HIS A 51 11.13 0.82 10.57
N LYS A 52 11.10 -0.02 11.60
CA LYS A 52 10.03 -0.03 12.59
C LYS A 52 10.23 1.10 13.61
N GLY A 53 9.17 1.83 13.91
CA GLY A 53 9.22 2.97 14.83
C GLY A 53 7.83 3.44 15.27
N ASP A 54 7.83 4.55 15.99
CA ASP A 54 6.61 5.16 16.51
C ASP A 54 6.28 6.43 15.72
N LEU A 55 5.05 6.54 15.23
CA LEU A 55 4.50 7.75 14.58
C LEU A 55 3.73 8.56 15.62
N THR A 56 4.12 9.81 15.84
CA THR A 56 3.54 10.67 16.88
C THR A 56 2.92 11.92 16.29
N TYR A 57 1.67 12.19 16.66
CA TYR A 57 0.96 13.44 16.41
C TYR A 57 0.93 14.26 17.70
N ASP A 58 1.77 15.28 17.77
CA ASP A 58 1.82 16.23 18.88
C ASP A 58 1.03 17.49 18.52
N ASP A 59 -0.22 17.55 19.00
CA ASP A 59 -1.11 18.69 18.74
C ASP A 59 -0.67 19.96 19.46
N ALA A 60 0.00 19.83 20.60
CA ALA A 60 0.46 20.98 21.38
C ALA A 60 1.64 21.66 20.67
N ALA A 61 2.58 20.86 20.15
CA ALA A 61 3.70 21.36 19.36
C ALA A 61 3.36 21.59 17.88
N LYS A 62 2.19 21.12 17.41
CA LYS A 62 1.79 21.05 16.01
C LYS A 62 2.82 20.31 15.14
N LYS A 63 3.24 19.14 15.59
CA LYS A 63 4.31 18.34 14.95
C LYS A 63 3.88 16.92 14.66
N LEU A 64 4.32 16.42 13.51
CA LEU A 64 4.28 15.01 13.15
C LEU A 64 5.71 14.47 13.15
N SER A 65 5.96 13.40 13.90
CA SER A 65 7.27 12.78 13.96
C SER A 65 7.20 11.27 13.83
N PHE A 66 8.24 10.69 13.28
CA PHE A 66 8.45 9.25 13.24
C PHE A 66 9.81 8.93 13.84
N ALA A 67 9.84 8.09 14.87
CA ALA A 67 11.06 7.74 15.61
C ALA A 67 11.47 6.29 15.35
N SER A 68 12.56 6.09 14.60
CA SER A 68 13.13 4.76 14.28
C SER A 68 14.67 4.76 14.24
N GLY A 69 15.30 5.57 15.09
CA GLY A 69 16.75 5.78 15.06
C GLY A 69 17.19 6.62 13.86
N LYS A 70 18.07 6.08 13.01
CA LYS A 70 18.67 6.83 11.87
C LYS A 70 17.67 7.20 10.76
N GLN A 71 16.49 6.61 10.76
CA GLN A 71 15.47 6.80 9.71
C GLN A 71 14.28 7.63 10.21
N SER A 72 14.47 8.33 11.32
CA SER A 72 13.47 9.23 11.90
C SER A 72 13.22 10.46 11.03
N PHE A 73 12.06 11.09 11.19
CA PHE A 73 11.79 12.42 10.68
C PHE A 73 10.95 13.20 11.68
N GLU A 74 11.00 14.52 11.59
CA GLU A 74 10.12 15.45 12.29
C GLU A 74 9.74 16.57 11.32
N THR A 75 8.47 16.94 11.31
CA THR A 75 7.97 18.05 10.50
C THR A 75 6.83 18.76 11.22
N SER A 76 6.70 20.06 11.01
CA SER A 76 5.54 20.83 11.48
C SER A 76 4.31 20.43 10.66
N TYR A 77 3.12 20.50 11.26
CA TYR A 77 1.86 20.28 10.53
C TYR A 77 1.69 21.23 9.32
N ASP A 78 2.23 22.44 9.41
CA ASP A 78 2.16 23.43 8.33
C ASP A 78 3.10 23.13 7.15
N GLU A 79 4.11 22.30 7.36
CA GLU A 79 5.07 21.87 6.34
C GLU A 79 4.59 20.66 5.54
N VAL A 80 3.63 19.90 6.08
CA VAL A 80 2.98 18.79 5.38
C VAL A 80 2.14 19.34 4.25
N ARG A 81 2.45 18.91 3.02
CA ARG A 81 1.82 19.41 1.79
C ARG A 81 0.73 18.49 1.29
N ARG A 82 0.93 17.17 1.42
CA ARG A 82 0.02 16.15 0.89
C ARG A 82 0.19 14.85 1.64
N ILE A 83 -0.91 14.17 1.89
CA ILE A 83 -0.96 12.80 2.40
C ILE A 83 -1.90 11.97 1.52
N VAL A 84 -1.45 10.79 1.14
CA VAL A 84 -2.27 9.79 0.42
C VAL A 84 -2.28 8.50 1.23
N LEU A 85 -3.47 7.97 1.44
CA LEU A 85 -3.74 6.79 2.26
C LEU A 85 -4.42 5.71 1.42
N ASP A 86 -3.79 4.55 1.32
CA ASP A 86 -4.31 3.39 0.60
C ASP A 86 -4.47 2.23 1.58
N GLU A 87 -5.61 1.53 1.55
CA GLU A 87 -5.73 0.27 2.29
C GLU A 87 -4.71 -0.74 1.76
N ALA A 88 -3.91 -1.30 2.65
CA ALA A 88 -2.87 -2.23 2.28
C ALA A 88 -3.47 -3.55 1.80
N THR A 89 -3.06 -3.99 0.62
CA THR A 89 -3.48 -5.29 0.07
C THR A 89 -2.46 -6.39 0.33
N HIS A 90 -1.18 -6.08 0.49
CA HIS A 90 -0.09 -7.05 0.59
C HIS A 90 -0.14 -8.04 1.77
N MET A 91 0.74 -9.05 1.75
CA MET A 91 1.00 -9.94 2.89
C MET A 91 1.93 -9.28 3.94
N ARG A 92 1.63 -9.44 5.23
CA ARG A 92 2.58 -9.13 6.30
C ARG A 92 3.58 -10.28 6.38
N PRO A 93 4.90 -10.05 6.18
CA PRO A 93 5.90 -11.04 6.49
C PRO A 93 5.90 -11.25 8.01
N ARG A 94 5.20 -12.27 8.52
CA ARG A 94 5.52 -12.77 9.86
C ARG A 94 6.89 -13.41 9.80
N ARG A 95 7.71 -13.24 10.85
CA ARG A 95 8.89 -14.09 11.08
C ARG A 95 8.38 -15.52 11.25
N MET A 96 8.27 -16.26 10.14
CA MET A 96 7.87 -17.65 10.17
C MET A 96 9.14 -18.49 10.28
N GLY A 97 9.26 -19.26 11.37
CA GLY A 97 10.20 -20.38 11.37
C GLY A 97 9.79 -21.41 10.33
N LEU A 98 10.73 -22.26 9.85
CA LEU A 98 10.42 -23.35 8.90
C LEU A 98 9.26 -24.26 9.37
N SER A 99 9.00 -24.34 10.68
CA SER A 99 7.91 -25.12 11.27
C SER A 99 6.53 -24.45 11.22
N GLN A 100 6.44 -23.17 10.85
CA GLN A 100 5.20 -22.38 10.85
C GLN A 100 4.67 -22.07 9.45
N ILE A 101 5.26 -22.68 8.41
CA ILE A 101 4.80 -22.58 7.00
C ILE A 101 3.33 -23.04 6.83
N GLY A 102 2.75 -23.71 7.83
CA GLY A 102 1.33 -24.10 7.89
C GLY A 102 0.38 -23.12 8.59
N GLU A 103 0.87 -22.05 9.24
CA GLU A 103 -0.01 -20.99 9.74
C GLU A 103 -0.43 -20.11 8.55
N GLN A 104 -1.71 -20.20 8.19
CA GLN A 104 -2.34 -19.49 7.06
C GLN A 104 -1.83 -18.05 6.92
N VAL A 105 -1.13 -17.76 5.82
CA VAL A 105 -0.72 -16.41 5.45
C VAL A 105 -1.95 -15.66 4.94
N LYS A 106 -2.68 -15.06 5.89
CA LYS A 106 -3.89 -14.31 5.60
C LYS A 106 -3.53 -12.94 5.04
N ARG A 107 -4.31 -12.52 4.05
CA ARG A 107 -4.37 -11.14 3.57
C ARG A 107 -4.39 -10.17 4.74
N VAL A 108 -3.55 -9.15 4.68
CA VAL A 108 -3.59 -8.09 5.68
C VAL A 108 -4.82 -7.27 5.38
N HIS A 109 -5.79 -7.34 6.28
CA HIS A 109 -6.96 -6.47 6.25
C HIS A 109 -6.78 -5.38 7.31
N GLY A 110 -6.92 -4.13 6.90
CA GLY A 110 -6.92 -2.97 7.79
C GLY A 110 -5.57 -2.32 8.09
N ASP A 111 -4.44 -2.81 7.55
CA ASP A 111 -3.23 -1.97 7.49
C ASP A 111 -3.44 -0.88 6.42
N TYR A 112 -2.72 0.24 6.54
CA TYR A 112 -2.75 1.32 5.55
C TYR A 112 -1.35 1.69 5.10
N TRP A 113 -1.18 1.95 3.81
CA TRP A 113 -0.05 2.72 3.30
C TRP A 113 -0.35 4.19 3.48
N MET A 114 0.64 4.95 3.94
CA MET A 114 0.57 6.40 4.07
C MET A 114 1.77 7.00 3.34
N TYR A 115 1.51 7.59 2.18
CA TYR A 115 2.45 8.46 1.51
C TYR A 115 2.31 9.88 2.05
N MET A 116 3.43 10.54 2.33
CA MET A 116 3.44 11.92 2.79
C MET A 116 4.50 12.74 2.06
N GLU A 117 4.12 13.94 1.66
CA GLU A 117 5.01 14.99 1.17
C GLU A 117 5.10 16.11 2.19
N HIS A 118 6.31 16.54 2.52
CA HIS A 118 6.55 17.66 3.41
C HIS A 118 7.75 18.50 2.96
N ALA A 119 7.85 19.72 3.49
CA ALA A 119 9.00 20.57 3.24
C ALA A 119 10.28 19.91 3.78
N GLY A 120 11.26 19.76 2.89
CA GLY A 120 12.60 19.29 3.19
C GLY A 120 13.61 20.43 3.26
N PRO A 121 14.87 20.13 3.62
CA PRO A 121 15.94 21.11 3.67
C PRO A 121 16.09 21.88 2.34
N GLY A 122 16.30 23.19 2.42
CA GLY A 122 16.54 24.02 1.24
C GLY A 122 15.33 24.18 0.30
N GLY A 123 14.10 23.93 0.78
CA GLY A 123 12.88 24.05 -0.03
C GLY A 123 12.61 22.84 -0.93
N THR A 124 13.36 21.75 -0.76
CA THR A 124 13.11 20.48 -1.46
C THR A 124 11.83 19.83 -0.94
N LEU A 125 11.22 18.95 -1.74
CA LEU A 125 10.08 18.14 -1.31
C LEU A 125 10.56 16.79 -0.79
N ALA A 126 10.41 16.56 0.52
CA ALA A 126 10.70 15.29 1.15
C ALA A 126 9.49 14.37 1.05
N LYS A 127 9.73 13.10 0.70
CA LYS A 127 8.70 12.07 0.50
C LYS A 127 8.93 10.92 1.46
N VAL A 128 7.87 10.48 2.13
CA VAL A 128 7.91 9.36 3.07
C VAL A 128 6.81 8.37 2.73
N MET A 129 7.15 7.07 2.77
CA MET A 129 6.18 5.98 2.71
C MET A 129 6.16 5.25 4.04
N LEU A 130 5.00 5.21 4.68
CA LEU A 130 4.75 4.49 5.92
C LEU A 130 3.73 3.38 5.68
N GLN A 131 3.86 2.31 6.44
CA GLN A 131 2.83 1.30 6.63
C GLN A 131 2.34 1.40 8.07
N ILE A 132 1.06 1.73 8.21
CA ILE A 132 0.35 1.86 9.47
C ILE A 132 -0.29 0.51 9.79
N PRO A 133 0.02 -0.11 10.93
CA PRO A 133 -0.54 -1.39 11.30
C PRO A 133 -2.02 -1.24 11.69
N ARG A 134 -2.83 -2.25 11.37
CA ARG A 134 -4.27 -2.31 11.63
C ARG A 134 -4.65 -1.89 13.04
N GLU A 135 -3.83 -2.27 14.00
CA GLU A 135 -4.04 -2.02 15.42
C GLU A 135 -4.19 -0.53 15.76
N CYS A 136 -3.59 0.38 14.97
CA CYS A 136 -3.71 1.83 15.14
C CYS A 136 -4.23 2.56 13.89
N ALA A 137 -4.55 1.84 12.80
CA ALA A 137 -4.91 2.42 11.51
C ALA A 137 -6.12 3.36 11.59
N THR A 138 -7.18 2.98 12.29
CA THR A 138 -8.38 3.84 12.43
C THR A 138 -8.06 5.15 13.12
N GLU A 139 -7.35 5.11 14.26
CA GLU A 139 -6.97 6.31 15.01
C GLU A 139 -6.05 7.22 14.20
N VAL A 140 -5.05 6.64 13.52
CA VAL A 140 -4.16 7.40 12.62
C VAL A 140 -4.95 8.02 11.48
N LEU A 141 -5.85 7.29 10.84
CA LEU A 141 -6.66 7.79 9.72
C LEU A 141 -7.53 8.98 10.14
N GLU A 142 -8.26 8.84 11.25
CA GLU A 142 -9.12 9.90 11.79
C GLU A 142 -8.30 11.12 12.21
N LYS A 143 -7.18 10.90 12.91
CA LYS A 143 -6.27 11.98 13.35
C LYS A 143 -5.67 12.72 12.16
N THR A 144 -5.23 11.99 11.14
CA THR A 144 -4.67 12.54 9.90
C THR A 144 -5.70 13.43 9.19
N LYS A 145 -6.92 12.93 9.00
CA LYS A 145 -8.03 13.68 8.39
C LYS A 145 -8.36 14.94 9.19
N LYS A 146 -8.39 14.84 10.52
CA LYS A 146 -8.69 15.98 11.41
C LYS A 146 -7.65 17.10 11.30
N ILE A 147 -6.36 16.75 11.23
CA ILE A 147 -5.27 17.73 11.26
C ILE A 147 -5.02 18.34 9.87
N PHE A 148 -4.98 17.50 8.85
CA PHE A 148 -4.51 17.91 7.51
C PHE A 148 -5.64 18.15 6.51
N ALA A 149 -6.88 17.80 6.86
CA ALA A 149 -8.10 18.12 6.12
C ALA A 149 -7.99 17.92 4.60
N ASP A 150 -7.98 19.02 3.84
CA ASP A 150 -7.95 19.09 2.38
C ASP A 150 -6.64 18.56 1.76
N ARG A 151 -5.59 18.40 2.56
CA ARG A 151 -4.30 17.83 2.12
C ARG A 151 -4.30 16.30 2.14
N VAL A 152 -5.39 15.67 2.60
CA VAL A 152 -5.52 14.21 2.73
C VAL A 152 -6.38 13.64 1.62
N VAL A 153 -5.84 12.66 0.91
CA VAL A 153 -6.60 11.80 0.00
C VAL A 153 -6.62 10.39 0.59
N VAL A 154 -7.81 9.83 0.74
CA VAL A 154 -7.96 8.39 1.03
C VAL A 154 -8.44 7.73 -0.25
N THR A 155 -7.63 6.84 -0.79
CA THR A 155 -7.91 6.17 -2.06
C THR A 155 -8.95 5.07 -1.84
N ASP A 156 -9.91 4.99 -2.76
CA ASP A 156 -10.79 3.83 -2.86
C ASP A 156 -10.04 2.68 -3.53
N VAL A 157 -9.39 1.84 -2.72
CA VAL A 157 -8.62 0.70 -3.20
C VAL A 157 -9.57 -0.36 -3.74
N ARG A 158 -9.51 -0.60 -5.05
CA ARG A 158 -10.37 -1.58 -5.72
C ARG A 158 -9.62 -2.90 -5.87
N VAL A 159 -10.22 -3.98 -5.42
CA VAL A 159 -9.61 -5.31 -5.45
C VAL A 159 -10.37 -6.20 -6.43
N GLY A 160 -9.63 -6.94 -7.26
CA GLY A 160 -10.21 -7.89 -8.19
C GLY A 160 -10.85 -9.11 -7.50
N VAL A 161 -11.99 -9.53 -8.04
CA VAL A 161 -12.75 -10.71 -7.61
C VAL A 161 -12.10 -11.98 -8.16
N LEU A 162 -12.02 -13.02 -7.35
CA LEU A 162 -11.45 -14.29 -7.77
C LEU A 162 -12.44 -15.07 -8.67
N VAL A 163 -11.94 -15.57 -9.79
CA VAL A 163 -12.69 -16.37 -10.75
C VAL A 163 -11.89 -17.59 -11.18
N ASN A 164 -12.57 -18.58 -11.75
CA ASN A 164 -11.90 -19.71 -12.37
C ASN A 164 -11.10 -19.25 -13.59
N GLN A 165 -9.77 -19.40 -13.57
CA GLN A 165 -8.90 -18.99 -14.68
C GLN A 165 -9.31 -19.56 -16.05
N LYS A 166 -10.03 -20.69 -16.11
CA LYS A 166 -10.54 -21.28 -17.36
C LYS A 166 -11.51 -20.36 -18.11
N THR A 167 -12.05 -19.32 -17.47
CA THR A 167 -12.87 -18.31 -18.15
C THR A 167 -12.06 -17.35 -19.01
N LEU A 168 -10.73 -17.30 -18.85
CA LEU A 168 -9.84 -16.45 -19.64
C LEU A 168 -9.45 -17.16 -20.94
N LYS A 169 -9.76 -16.55 -22.09
CA LYS A 169 -9.53 -17.18 -23.40
C LYS A 169 -8.07 -17.49 -23.68
N ASP A 170 -7.16 -16.62 -23.25
CA ASP A 170 -5.74 -16.75 -23.56
C ASP A 170 -4.90 -17.42 -22.46
N ILE A 171 -5.54 -18.22 -21.61
CA ILE A 171 -4.90 -18.92 -20.49
C ILE A 171 -3.69 -19.78 -20.92
N GLY A 172 -3.81 -20.44 -22.08
CA GLY A 172 -2.83 -21.39 -22.62
C GLY A 172 -1.65 -20.77 -23.38
N SER A 173 -1.65 -19.44 -23.58
CA SER A 173 -0.54 -18.74 -24.23
C SER A 173 0.80 -18.99 -23.54
N LYS A 174 1.88 -19.00 -24.32
CA LYS A 174 3.24 -19.10 -23.81
C LYS A 174 4.00 -17.82 -24.11
N HIS A 175 4.82 -17.36 -23.16
CA HIS A 175 5.59 -16.13 -23.30
C HIS A 175 7.06 -16.36 -22.96
N THR A 176 7.94 -15.63 -23.64
CA THR A 176 9.30 -15.39 -23.16
C THR A 176 9.25 -14.35 -22.05
N PHE A 177 10.26 -14.34 -21.19
CA PHE A 177 10.37 -13.35 -20.13
C PHE A 177 11.85 -13.08 -19.88
N GLN A 178 12.21 -11.82 -19.77
CA GLN A 178 13.54 -11.31 -19.45
C GLN A 178 13.40 -10.09 -18.55
N LEU A 179 14.42 -9.84 -17.72
CA LEU A 179 14.53 -8.57 -17.00
C LEU A 179 15.31 -7.59 -17.86
N ALA A 180 14.85 -6.34 -17.92
CA ALA A 180 15.68 -5.27 -18.45
C ALA A 180 16.94 -5.09 -17.59
N GLU A 181 18.02 -4.59 -18.20
CA GLU A 181 19.19 -4.16 -17.43
C GLU A 181 18.78 -3.07 -16.44
N GLN A 182 19.34 -3.09 -15.23
CA GLN A 182 18.91 -2.24 -14.12
C GLN A 182 19.01 -0.72 -14.41
N LYS A 183 19.94 -0.31 -15.29
CA LYS A 183 20.04 1.08 -15.77
C LYS A 183 18.87 1.49 -16.68
N ASN A 184 18.19 0.53 -17.28
CA ASN A 184 17.01 0.72 -18.11
C ASN A 184 15.78 0.60 -17.23
N HIS A 185 15.46 1.69 -16.52
CA HIS A 185 14.27 1.82 -15.68
C HIS A 185 13.36 2.93 -16.24
N PRO A 186 12.78 2.73 -17.45
CA PRO A 186 11.95 3.75 -18.07
C PRO A 186 10.67 3.95 -17.25
N LEU A 187 10.40 5.19 -16.87
CA LEU A 187 9.13 5.55 -16.27
C LEU A 187 8.07 5.62 -17.38
N PRO A 188 6.85 5.12 -17.13
CA PRO A 188 5.78 5.19 -18.12
C PRO A 188 5.33 6.64 -18.29
N GLU A 189 5.07 7.04 -19.53
CA GLU A 189 4.63 8.39 -19.89
C GLU A 189 3.19 8.36 -20.40
N LEU A 190 2.44 9.43 -20.18
CA LEU A 190 1.06 9.52 -20.68
C LEU A 190 1.05 9.74 -22.19
N LYS A 191 0.09 9.10 -22.87
CA LYS A 191 -0.24 9.37 -24.28
C LYS A 191 -1.65 9.95 -24.37
N PRO A 192 -1.86 11.08 -25.07
CA PRO A 192 -3.17 11.73 -25.12
C PRO A 192 -4.31 10.85 -25.66
N ASP A 193 -4.00 9.91 -26.57
CA ASP A 193 -4.93 9.06 -27.31
C ASP A 193 -5.09 7.64 -26.71
N LYS A 194 -4.41 7.35 -25.59
CA LYS A 194 -4.40 6.03 -24.94
C LYS A 194 -4.66 6.16 -23.46
N ALA A 195 -5.15 5.06 -22.87
CA ALA A 195 -5.06 4.85 -21.44
C ALA A 195 -3.75 4.12 -21.12
N LEU A 196 -3.06 4.55 -20.07
CA LEU A 196 -1.87 3.89 -19.55
C LEU A 196 -2.27 2.99 -18.37
N ILE A 197 -1.87 1.73 -18.40
CA ILE A 197 -1.89 0.87 -17.21
C ILE A 197 -0.45 0.63 -16.74
N VAL A 198 -0.23 0.75 -15.44
CA VAL A 198 1.06 0.46 -14.78
C VAL A 198 0.80 -0.61 -13.75
N VAL A 199 1.52 -1.73 -13.85
CA VAL A 199 1.33 -2.87 -12.97
C VAL A 199 2.67 -3.27 -12.37
N VAL A 200 2.74 -3.26 -11.05
CA VAL A 200 3.92 -3.69 -10.30
C VAL A 200 3.58 -4.98 -9.56
N TYR A 201 4.47 -5.95 -9.61
CA TYR A 201 4.43 -7.14 -8.80
C TYR A 201 5.51 -7.02 -7.73
N PRO A 202 5.19 -6.50 -6.53
CA PRO A 202 6.21 -6.14 -5.55
C PRO A 202 6.92 -7.37 -4.97
N LEU A 203 8.17 -7.18 -4.56
CA LEU A 203 8.91 -8.18 -3.80
C LEU A 203 8.90 -7.80 -2.31
N TYR A 204 8.20 -8.56 -1.48
CA TYR A 204 8.22 -8.38 -0.03
C TYR A 204 9.35 -9.20 0.60
N LYS A 205 10.18 -8.55 1.43
CA LYS A 205 11.22 -9.21 2.24
C LYS A 205 10.63 -9.64 3.58
N ALA A 206 11.07 -10.79 4.10
CA ALA A 206 10.83 -11.13 5.49
C ALA A 206 11.63 -10.18 6.41
N GLY A 207 11.17 -9.99 7.66
CA GLY A 207 11.79 -9.11 8.65
C GLY A 207 13.18 -9.55 9.17
N ASP A 208 13.78 -10.58 8.57
CA ASP A 208 15.19 -10.99 8.75
C ASP A 208 16.04 -10.69 7.49
N GLY A 209 15.47 -10.00 6.49
CA GLY A 209 16.11 -9.71 5.22
C GLY A 209 16.20 -10.90 4.26
N SER A 210 15.63 -12.06 4.62
CA SER A 210 15.39 -13.15 3.68
C SER A 210 14.22 -12.79 2.75
N LEU A 211 14.25 -13.26 1.51
CA LEU A 211 13.09 -13.10 0.64
C LEU A 211 12.09 -14.19 1.04
N LEU A 212 10.81 -13.83 1.28
CA LEU A 212 9.74 -14.82 1.48
C LEU A 212 9.73 -15.87 0.36
N PHE A 213 10.16 -15.44 -0.83
CA PHE A 213 10.49 -16.30 -1.96
C PHE A 213 12.02 -16.31 -2.15
N SER A 214 12.72 -17.11 -1.34
CA SER A 214 14.19 -17.18 -1.23
C SER A 214 14.95 -17.53 -2.53
N LYS A 215 14.24 -17.78 -3.64
CA LYS A 215 14.82 -18.10 -4.96
C LYS A 215 15.01 -16.90 -5.90
N ILE A 216 14.81 -15.66 -5.44
CA ILE A 216 15.07 -14.46 -6.27
C ILE A 216 16.49 -13.91 -6.05
N LYS A 217 17.25 -14.39 -5.04
CA LYS A 217 18.59 -13.85 -4.68
C LYS A 217 19.76 -14.30 -5.55
N THR A 218 19.53 -15.15 -6.54
CA THR A 218 20.51 -15.48 -7.57
C THR A 218 19.83 -15.27 -8.91
N HIS A 219 20.58 -15.37 -9.99
CA HIS A 219 20.10 -15.58 -11.36
C HIS A 219 20.28 -14.39 -12.30
N LYS A 220 21.19 -14.64 -13.25
CA LYS A 220 21.55 -13.81 -14.39
C LYS A 220 20.39 -13.76 -15.39
N ALA A 221 20.50 -12.86 -16.38
CA ALA A 221 19.63 -12.88 -17.56
C ALA A 221 19.54 -14.32 -18.13
N GLY A 222 18.32 -14.87 -18.23
CA GLY A 222 18.07 -16.17 -18.86
C GLY A 222 17.43 -17.27 -17.99
N GLU A 223 17.20 -17.07 -16.69
CA GLU A 223 16.59 -18.10 -15.84
C GLU A 223 15.08 -17.95 -15.59
N THR A 224 14.38 -19.09 -15.54
CA THR A 224 12.93 -19.19 -15.33
C THR A 224 12.57 -19.11 -13.85
N PHE A 225 12.07 -17.95 -13.42
CA PHE A 225 11.38 -17.83 -12.12
C PHE A 225 10.17 -18.78 -11.97
N ALA A 226 9.63 -18.80 -10.74
CA ALA A 226 8.24 -19.08 -10.37
C ALA A 226 7.20 -18.53 -11.38
N SER A 227 5.99 -19.09 -11.32
CA SER A 227 4.90 -18.88 -12.28
C SER A 227 4.75 -17.41 -12.70
N GLN A 228 4.86 -17.15 -14.00
CA GLN A 228 4.53 -15.85 -14.59
C GLN A 228 3.10 -15.46 -14.21
N ALA A 229 2.91 -14.22 -13.78
CA ALA A 229 1.62 -13.58 -13.73
C ALA A 229 1.39 -12.89 -15.07
N LYS A 230 0.26 -13.17 -15.71
CA LYS A 230 -0.14 -12.54 -16.97
C LYS A 230 -1.29 -11.60 -16.68
N ILE A 231 -1.16 -10.35 -17.12
CA ILE A 231 -2.27 -9.40 -17.11
C ILE A 231 -2.97 -9.50 -18.45
N HIS A 232 -4.25 -9.86 -18.38
CA HIS A 232 -5.17 -9.83 -19.50
C HIS A 232 -5.95 -8.51 -19.47
N ALA A 233 -6.13 -7.90 -20.64
CA ALA A 233 -7.11 -6.87 -20.87
C ALA A 233 -8.19 -7.47 -21.78
N ASN A 234 -9.37 -7.70 -21.22
CA ASN A 234 -10.39 -8.58 -21.78
C ASN A 234 -9.81 -9.98 -22.04
N ASP A 235 -9.62 -10.33 -23.30
CA ASP A 235 -9.17 -11.66 -23.72
C ASP A 235 -7.69 -11.72 -24.14
N GLU A 236 -6.97 -10.60 -24.08
CA GLU A 236 -5.59 -10.51 -24.58
C GLU A 236 -4.59 -10.27 -23.46
N VAL A 237 -3.49 -11.03 -23.46
CA VAL A 237 -2.35 -10.78 -22.58
C VAL A 237 -1.64 -9.49 -23.01
N VAL A 238 -1.64 -8.50 -22.14
CA VAL A 238 -1.04 -7.18 -22.37
C VAL A 238 0.20 -6.93 -21.53
N LEU A 239 0.41 -7.71 -20.45
CA LEU A 239 1.64 -7.71 -19.66
C LEU A 239 1.95 -9.11 -19.13
N VAL A 240 3.24 -9.38 -18.93
CA VAL A 240 3.71 -10.57 -18.23
C VAL A 240 4.69 -10.13 -17.16
N ASN A 241 4.34 -10.34 -15.90
CA ASN A 241 5.13 -9.95 -14.75
C ASN A 241 5.55 -11.17 -13.93
N LYS A 242 6.51 -10.91 -13.04
CA LYS A 242 6.98 -11.80 -12.00
C LYS A 242 7.26 -11.00 -10.73
N VAL A 243 7.28 -11.66 -9.58
CA VAL A 243 7.62 -11.02 -8.31
C VAL A 243 8.92 -10.19 -8.44
N GLY A 244 8.87 -8.95 -7.98
CA GLY A 244 9.95 -7.97 -8.08
C GLY A 244 10.07 -7.25 -9.43
N THR A 245 9.04 -7.31 -10.27
CA THR A 245 9.04 -6.64 -11.59
C THR A 245 7.85 -5.73 -11.79
N TYR A 246 7.94 -4.87 -12.80
CA TYR A 246 6.83 -4.06 -13.27
C TYR A 246 6.73 -4.11 -14.79
N GLY A 247 5.57 -3.74 -15.28
CA GLY A 247 5.30 -3.52 -16.70
C GLY A 247 4.23 -2.44 -16.87
N PHE A 248 4.14 -1.91 -18.07
CA PHE A 248 3.10 -0.94 -18.42
C PHE A 248 2.64 -1.12 -19.87
N ALA A 249 1.37 -0.86 -20.14
CA ALA A 249 0.77 -1.00 -21.46
C ALA A 249 -0.13 0.19 -21.81
N TYR A 250 -0.24 0.46 -23.11
CA TYR A 250 -1.10 1.49 -23.65
C TYR A 250 -2.32 0.83 -24.30
N LEU A 251 -3.49 1.05 -23.72
CA LEU A 251 -4.75 0.50 -24.19
C LEU A 251 -5.60 1.58 -24.84
N ALA A 252 -6.53 1.18 -25.71
CA ALA A 252 -7.56 2.10 -26.17
C ALA A 252 -8.44 2.51 -24.97
N PRO A 253 -9.06 3.71 -24.98
CA PRO A 253 -10.09 4.05 -24.00
C PRO A 253 -11.30 3.12 -24.16
N GLY A 254 -11.94 2.73 -23.04
CA GLY A 254 -13.10 1.84 -23.06
C GLY A 254 -13.30 1.10 -21.74
N ASP A 255 -14.29 0.20 -21.72
CA ASP A 255 -14.53 -0.70 -20.60
C ASP A 255 -13.69 -1.96 -20.75
N TYR A 256 -13.00 -2.32 -19.68
CA TYR A 256 -12.07 -3.45 -19.65
C TYR A 256 -12.31 -4.35 -18.45
N GLN A 257 -12.29 -5.65 -18.71
CA GLN A 257 -12.00 -6.66 -17.72
C GLN A 257 -10.47 -6.82 -17.62
N LEU A 258 -9.86 -6.28 -16.57
CA LEU A 258 -8.45 -6.57 -16.28
C LEU A 258 -8.37 -7.83 -15.43
N ALA A 259 -7.56 -8.80 -15.83
CA ALA A 259 -7.39 -10.04 -15.08
C ALA A 259 -5.92 -10.38 -14.87
N VAL A 260 -5.54 -10.75 -13.64
CA VAL A 260 -4.24 -11.40 -13.40
C VAL A 260 -4.42 -12.91 -13.36
N GLN A 261 -3.58 -13.60 -14.10
CA GLN A 261 -3.54 -15.06 -14.19
C GLN A 261 -2.14 -15.56 -13.86
N ALA A 262 -2.03 -16.41 -12.84
CA ALA A 262 -0.85 -17.25 -12.64
C ALA A 262 -1.20 -18.74 -12.78
N SER A 263 -0.21 -19.56 -13.13
CA SER A 263 -0.44 -20.96 -13.51
C SER A 263 -1.02 -21.79 -12.36
N GLY A 264 -2.14 -22.45 -12.60
CA GLY A 264 -2.70 -23.44 -11.66
C GLY A 264 -3.51 -22.86 -10.50
N ILE A 265 -3.76 -21.54 -10.49
CA ILE A 265 -4.51 -20.85 -9.43
C ILE A 265 -5.74 -20.10 -9.98
N GLN A 266 -6.61 -19.57 -9.11
CA GLN A 266 -7.70 -18.69 -9.54
C GLN A 266 -7.15 -17.40 -10.15
N ALA A 267 -7.87 -16.83 -11.11
CA ALA A 267 -7.55 -15.51 -11.66
C ALA A 267 -8.25 -14.43 -10.84
N SER A 268 -7.62 -13.26 -10.68
CA SER A 268 -8.26 -12.10 -10.05
C SER A 268 -8.66 -11.10 -11.12
N VAL A 269 -9.95 -10.72 -11.13
CA VAL A 269 -10.58 -9.92 -12.17
C VAL A 269 -11.13 -8.61 -11.62
N LEU A 270 -10.77 -7.50 -12.25
CA LEU A 270 -11.22 -6.15 -11.91
C LEU A 270 -11.84 -5.49 -13.15
N GLN A 271 -13.08 -5.03 -13.01
CA GLN A 271 -13.75 -4.23 -14.05
C GLN A 271 -13.32 -2.77 -13.92
N THR A 272 -12.87 -2.17 -15.01
CA THR A 272 -12.46 -0.76 -15.02
C THR A 272 -12.79 -0.07 -16.32
N LYS A 273 -13.11 1.22 -16.23
CA LYS A 273 -13.23 2.11 -17.37
C LYS A 273 -11.92 2.86 -17.54
N LEU A 274 -11.29 2.67 -18.69
CA LEU A 274 -10.03 3.29 -19.06
C LEU A 274 -10.31 4.52 -19.94
N GLU A 275 -9.72 5.65 -19.58
CA GLU A 275 -9.91 6.92 -20.27
C GLU A 275 -8.63 7.39 -20.98
N SER A 276 -8.82 8.10 -22.09
CA SER A 276 -7.73 8.67 -22.87
C SER A 276 -6.95 9.69 -22.06
N GLY A 277 -5.62 9.64 -22.14
CA GLY A 277 -4.74 10.56 -21.41
C GLY A 277 -4.68 10.32 -19.90
N LYS A 278 -5.25 9.22 -19.38
CA LYS A 278 -5.19 8.85 -17.96
C LYS A 278 -4.30 7.63 -17.72
N ALA A 279 -3.73 7.58 -16.51
CA ALA A 279 -2.97 6.44 -16.00
C ALA A 279 -3.71 5.74 -14.86
N TYR A 280 -3.58 4.42 -14.81
CA TYR A 280 -4.18 3.54 -13.81
C TYR A 280 -3.09 2.64 -13.24
N TYR A 281 -3.07 2.54 -11.92
CA TYR A 281 -1.93 2.00 -11.17
C TYR A 281 -2.36 0.79 -10.36
N PHE A 282 -1.67 -0.33 -10.54
CA PHE A 282 -2.05 -1.61 -9.96
C PHE A 282 -0.88 -2.32 -9.28
N LEU A 283 -1.21 -3.08 -8.24
CA LEU A 283 -0.33 -4.06 -7.61
C LEU A 283 -0.84 -5.47 -7.89
N GLU A 284 0.10 -6.36 -8.21
CA GLU A 284 -0.05 -7.82 -8.18
C GLU A 284 0.53 -8.32 -6.86
N ASP A 285 -0.32 -8.77 -5.94
CA ASP A 285 0.10 -9.30 -4.64
C ASP A 285 -0.15 -10.81 -4.57
N ASP A 286 0.84 -11.56 -4.08
CA ASP A 286 0.71 -12.97 -3.70
C ASP A 286 0.01 -13.10 -2.34
N TYR A 287 -0.83 -14.12 -2.19
CA TYR A 287 -1.43 -14.54 -0.93
C TYR A 287 -1.29 -16.05 -0.76
N SER A 288 -1.20 -16.54 0.48
CA SER A 288 -1.54 -17.95 0.69
C SER A 288 -3.08 -18.08 0.70
N GLY A 289 -3.62 -18.78 -0.29
CA GLY A 289 -5.04 -19.04 -0.43
C GLY A 289 -5.55 -20.07 0.59
N SER A 290 -6.86 -20.09 0.80
CA SER A 290 -7.54 -21.07 1.68
C SER A 290 -7.78 -22.43 1.00
N PHE A 291 -7.45 -22.57 -0.29
CA PHE A 291 -7.72 -23.75 -1.11
C PHE A 291 -6.49 -24.28 -1.82
N ASN A 292 -6.37 -25.60 -1.95
CA ASN A 292 -5.24 -26.29 -2.58
C ASN A 292 -5.21 -26.07 -4.12
N PRO A 293 -4.10 -25.60 -4.71
CA PRO A 293 -2.85 -25.18 -4.07
C PRO A 293 -3.00 -23.78 -3.47
N GLY A 294 -2.71 -23.66 -2.17
CA GLY A 294 -2.96 -22.50 -1.29
C GLY A 294 -2.19 -21.24 -1.65
N PHE A 295 -2.31 -20.76 -2.88
CA PHE A 295 -1.70 -19.55 -3.42
C PHE A 295 -2.64 -18.85 -4.39
N GLU A 296 -2.80 -17.55 -4.22
CA GLU A 296 -3.64 -16.68 -5.05
C GLU A 296 -2.83 -15.43 -5.42
N VAL A 297 -2.94 -14.96 -6.67
CA VAL A 297 -2.40 -13.66 -7.08
C VAL A 297 -3.59 -12.73 -7.28
N GLN A 298 -3.61 -11.60 -6.57
CA GLN A 298 -4.69 -10.64 -6.67
C GLN A 298 -4.24 -9.35 -7.34
N LEU A 299 -5.09 -8.84 -8.22
CA LEU A 299 -4.93 -7.52 -8.81
C LEU A 299 -5.66 -6.51 -7.95
N SER A 300 -4.99 -5.42 -7.59
CA SER A 300 -5.61 -4.32 -6.85
C SER A 300 -5.18 -2.99 -7.45
N GLN A 301 -6.12 -2.05 -7.53
CA GLN A 301 -5.85 -0.69 -7.97
C GLN A 301 -5.56 0.22 -6.77
N HIS A 302 -4.49 0.98 -6.88
CA HIS A 302 -3.95 1.83 -5.82
C HIS A 302 -3.64 3.25 -6.34
N SER A 303 -3.19 4.11 -5.44
CA SER A 303 -2.71 5.44 -5.80
C SER A 303 -1.45 5.38 -6.67
N PRO A 304 -1.21 6.40 -7.53
CA PRO A 304 0.06 6.54 -8.23
C PRO A 304 1.23 6.61 -7.25
N GLU A 305 1.07 7.25 -6.10
CA GLU A 305 2.13 7.43 -5.12
C GLU A 305 2.64 6.09 -4.58
N LEU A 306 1.73 5.17 -4.21
CA LEU A 306 2.10 3.83 -3.75
C LEU A 306 2.74 2.99 -4.87
N VAL A 307 2.08 2.92 -6.03
CA VAL A 307 2.55 2.04 -7.11
C VAL A 307 3.86 2.53 -7.69
N MET A 308 4.06 3.84 -7.87
CA MET A 308 5.34 4.39 -8.34
C MET A 308 6.46 4.22 -7.30
N HIS A 309 6.14 4.28 -6.01
CA HIS A 309 7.09 3.95 -4.96
C HIS A 309 7.56 2.49 -5.07
N LYS A 310 6.64 1.54 -5.29
CA LYS A 310 6.97 0.13 -5.52
C LYS A 310 7.65 -0.14 -6.86
N LEU A 311 7.30 0.60 -7.90
CA LEU A 311 7.95 0.54 -9.21
C LEU A 311 9.45 0.87 -9.09
N GLY A 312 9.80 1.83 -8.22
CA GLY A 312 11.20 2.18 -7.91
C GLY A 312 12.04 1.01 -7.38
N GLU A 313 11.43 -0.06 -6.87
CA GLU A 313 12.10 -1.26 -6.38
C GLU A 313 12.23 -2.38 -7.42
N ALA A 314 11.49 -2.26 -8.51
CA ALA A 314 11.19 -3.35 -9.42
C ALA A 314 11.99 -3.24 -10.72
N TYR A 315 12.29 -4.38 -11.32
CA TYR A 315 12.89 -4.45 -12.64
C TYR A 315 11.82 -4.37 -13.72
N LEU A 316 12.11 -3.71 -14.84
CA LEU A 316 11.20 -3.74 -15.99
C LEU A 316 11.14 -5.17 -16.55
N SER A 317 9.93 -5.67 -16.73
CA SER A 317 9.66 -6.92 -17.42
C SER A 317 9.68 -6.73 -18.94
N ILE A 318 10.47 -7.54 -19.63
CA ILE A 318 10.50 -7.67 -21.09
C ILE A 318 9.96 -9.05 -21.46
N TRP A 319 8.97 -9.09 -22.34
CA TRP A 319 8.32 -10.34 -22.72
C TRP A 319 7.89 -10.33 -24.19
N THR A 320 7.77 -11.52 -24.77
CA THR A 320 7.19 -11.72 -26.09
C THR A 320 6.31 -12.96 -26.12
N ARG A 321 5.23 -12.93 -26.89
CA ARG A 321 4.37 -14.09 -27.12
C ARG A 321 5.10 -15.11 -27.98
N LYS A 322 5.15 -16.37 -27.52
CA LYS A 322 5.67 -17.48 -28.32
C LYS A 322 4.60 -17.91 -29.32
N PRO A 323 4.99 -18.28 -30.55
CA PRO A 323 4.04 -18.84 -31.51
C PRO A 323 3.40 -20.10 -30.92
N ASN A 324 2.09 -20.25 -31.13
CA ASN A 324 1.42 -21.51 -30.83
C ASN A 324 2.05 -22.57 -31.74
N LYS A 325 2.62 -23.63 -31.14
CA LYS A 325 2.99 -24.80 -31.93
C LYS A 325 1.68 -25.34 -32.53
N SER A 326 1.50 -25.20 -33.84
CA SER A 326 0.48 -25.95 -34.56
C SER A 326 0.73 -27.42 -34.24
N LYS A 327 -0.27 -28.08 -33.65
CA LYS A 327 -0.26 -29.53 -33.55
C LYS A 327 -0.49 -30.13 -34.93
#